data_AF-A0A839ZWG8-F1
#
_entry.id   AF-A0A839ZWG8-F1
#
_cell.length_a   1.000
_cell.length_b   1.000
_cell.length_c   1.000
_cell.angle_alpha   90.00
_cell.angle_beta   90.00
_cell.angle_gamma   90.00
#
_symmetry.space_group_name_H-M   'P 1'
#
loop_
_entity.id
_entity.type
_entity.pdbx_description
1 polymer ?
#
loop_
_entity_poly.entity_id
_entity_poly.type
_entity_poly.pdbx_seq_one_letter_code
_entity_poly.pdbx_strand_id
1 'polypeptide(L)'
;MKPLAIVTGVGPGTGSSIVRRFAAHGYRVAMLARNFDRLAALAQEIPDAVAVPVDVSDAGALIAAVEDLIVRFGTPKVVVHNAVGGAFGNFLDIDPSVLEQNFATNVMALHHLARLAAPKMIEAGGGALIVTGNTSALRGKANFAGFAPTKAAQRILAEAIAREVGPKGVHVAYLVIDAVIDVPWTRERYKEAPDDFFIAPAPARSSTWPTSPRALGRSSPKCGRSARPGSAQLVGIGGARLSRAAMPLALIISSHVAASHVGGTAQASALSILRIDTMVAPTVLYGRHPGWGPPGGAKIEPAVLEGVLAGIEANKLFGQTDLVLTGYFAFPEQVLAAAQAIDAVRGAKRSGYGGEAPRAPVVIVDPTIGDAGKGLYVPAEVAAAIAEHLVPRADVLAPNAWELAHLSGLPTRTPQDVLVAAQRLGKPALVSSVGRGKEIGVIYAQPGEAWMAAHPRLPSAPKGTGDLLSALFGAAILDGLSGSYALGRAVGGVAETVAAAHAASAAELPIVAMAQRLKATSPSVRLERLA
;
A
#
# COMPACT_ATOMS: atom_id res chain seq x y z
N MET A 1 11.23 4.53 36.82
CA MET A 1 10.85 5.87 36.27
C MET A 1 9.96 5.67 35.05
N LYS A 2 8.92 6.49 34.87
CA LYS A 2 8.07 6.46 33.67
C LYS A 2 8.89 6.86 32.43
N PRO A 3 8.72 6.20 31.27
CA PRO A 3 9.38 6.60 30.03
C PRO A 3 8.90 7.99 29.58
N LEU A 4 9.82 8.81 29.07
CA LEU A 4 9.50 10.15 28.56
C LEU A 4 8.97 10.07 27.11
N ALA A 5 7.86 10.76 26.87
CA ALA A 5 7.36 11.11 25.54
C ALA A 5 7.36 12.64 25.38
N ILE A 6 7.95 13.15 24.30
CA ILE A 6 7.91 14.58 23.97
C ILE A 6 6.88 14.78 22.85
N VAL A 7 5.94 15.71 23.02
CA VAL A 7 4.90 16.00 22.02
C VAL A 7 4.92 17.49 21.72
N THR A 8 5.25 17.86 20.49
CA THR A 8 5.16 19.26 20.03
C THR A 8 3.82 19.54 19.36
N GLY A 9 3.31 20.77 19.46
CA GLY A 9 2.05 21.15 18.83
C GLY A 9 0.84 20.70 19.62
N VAL A 10 0.89 20.82 20.95
CA VAL A 10 -0.23 20.48 21.84
C VAL A 10 -1.32 21.55 21.76
N GLY A 11 -2.22 21.37 20.78
CA GLY A 11 -3.43 22.17 20.57
C GLY A 11 -4.69 21.48 21.12
N PRO A 12 -5.87 22.09 20.90
CA PRO A 12 -7.14 21.55 21.40
C PRO A 12 -7.55 20.22 20.74
N GLY A 13 -7.10 19.96 19.50
CA GLY A 13 -7.40 18.73 18.77
C GLY A 13 -6.36 17.62 18.98
N THR A 14 -5.80 17.11 17.87
CA THR A 14 -4.91 15.93 17.83
C THR A 14 -3.80 15.91 18.89
N GLY A 15 -3.18 17.06 19.17
CA GLY A 15 -2.10 17.16 20.14
C GLY A 15 -2.50 16.75 21.57
N SER A 16 -3.64 17.26 22.07
CA SER A 16 -4.13 16.90 23.41
C SER A 16 -4.50 15.42 23.50
N SER A 17 -5.09 14.86 22.44
CA SER A 17 -5.44 13.44 22.35
C SER A 17 -4.22 12.53 22.34
N ILE A 18 -3.15 12.91 21.64
CA ILE A 18 -1.86 12.20 21.68
C ILE A 18 -1.31 12.20 23.11
N VAL A 19 -1.31 13.34 23.80
CA VAL A 19 -0.85 13.45 25.18
C VAL A 19 -1.64 12.51 26.10
N ARG A 20 -2.97 12.58 26.07
CA ARG A 20 -3.85 11.71 26.87
C ARG A 20 -3.58 10.23 26.59
N ARG A 21 -3.38 9.87 25.32
CA ARG A 21 -3.09 8.49 24.93
C ARG A 21 -1.79 8.01 25.53
N PHE A 22 -0.69 8.76 25.41
CA PHE A 22 0.60 8.36 25.98
C PHE A 22 0.58 8.31 27.51
N ALA A 23 -0.05 9.29 28.16
CA ALA A 23 -0.20 9.31 29.61
C ALA A 23 -0.98 8.09 30.12
N ALA A 24 -2.09 7.73 29.47
CA ALA A 24 -2.88 6.53 29.79
C ALA A 24 -2.09 5.22 29.62
N HIS A 25 -1.01 5.22 28.83
CA HIS A 25 -0.11 4.07 28.64
C HIS A 25 1.18 4.18 29.47
N GLY A 26 1.17 5.00 30.54
CA GLY A 26 2.24 5.04 31.53
C GLY A 26 3.43 5.92 31.18
N TYR A 27 3.35 6.75 30.14
CA TYR A 27 4.40 7.71 29.81
C TYR A 27 4.30 8.98 30.66
N ARG A 28 5.46 9.57 30.96
CA ARG A 28 5.56 10.99 31.31
C ARG A 28 5.57 11.78 30.01
N VAL A 29 4.65 12.75 29.87
CA VAL A 29 4.51 13.48 28.61
C VAL A 29 4.94 14.93 28.78
N ALA A 30 5.97 15.35 28.03
CA ALA A 30 6.34 16.75 27.89
C ALA A 30 5.55 17.37 26.74
N MET A 31 4.78 18.40 27.06
CA MET A 31 3.82 19.06 26.17
C MET A 31 4.38 20.40 25.71
N LEU A 32 4.82 20.46 24.45
CA LEU A 32 5.43 21.66 23.86
C LEU A 32 4.41 22.40 23.00
N ALA A 33 4.08 23.63 23.38
CA ALA A 33 3.22 24.53 22.61
C ALA A 33 3.41 25.99 23.07
N ARG A 34 2.95 26.95 22.27
CA ARG A 34 3.07 28.39 22.58
C ARG A 34 2.15 28.87 23.71
N ASN A 35 0.96 28.28 23.84
CA ASN A 35 -0.07 28.77 24.76
C ASN A 35 0.10 28.10 26.14
N PHE A 36 0.65 28.85 27.10
CA PHE A 36 0.89 28.36 28.46
C PHE A 36 -0.40 27.94 29.18
N ASP A 37 -1.44 28.77 29.15
CA ASP A 37 -2.69 28.50 29.90
C ASP A 37 -3.34 27.18 29.50
N ARG A 38 -3.32 26.84 28.21
CA ARG A 38 -3.79 25.54 27.71
C ARG A 38 -2.95 24.40 28.23
N LEU A 39 -1.63 24.54 28.22
CA LEU A 39 -0.73 23.51 28.73
C LEU A 39 -0.92 23.31 30.23
N ALA A 40 -1.10 24.41 30.98
CA ALA A 40 -1.35 24.39 32.42
C ALA A 40 -2.68 23.69 32.75
N ALA A 41 -3.77 24.02 32.04
CA ALA A 41 -5.05 23.35 32.20
C ALA A 41 -4.94 21.84 31.90
N LEU A 42 -4.28 21.45 30.81
CA LEU A 42 -4.10 20.04 30.46
C LEU A 42 -3.20 19.30 31.47
N ALA A 43 -2.21 19.97 32.05
CA ALA A 43 -1.33 19.41 33.07
C ALA A 43 -2.07 19.14 34.39
N GLN A 44 -3.11 19.92 34.72
CA GLN A 44 -3.96 19.64 35.89
C GLN A 44 -4.78 18.35 35.70
N GLU A 45 -5.16 18.03 34.47
CA GLU A 45 -5.94 16.83 34.15
C GLU A 45 -5.07 15.56 34.03
N ILE A 46 -3.78 15.71 33.74
CA ILE A 46 -2.88 14.60 33.41
C ILE A 46 -1.71 14.58 34.40
N PRO A 47 -1.73 13.66 35.39
CA PRO A 47 -0.63 13.51 36.34
C PRO A 47 0.70 13.26 35.62
N ASP A 48 1.78 13.88 36.13
CA ASP A 48 3.13 13.84 35.55
C ASP A 48 3.30 14.50 34.17
N ALA A 49 2.28 15.13 33.58
CA ALA A 49 2.48 15.91 32.36
C ALA A 49 3.30 17.18 32.64
N VAL A 50 4.24 17.49 31.77
CA VAL A 50 5.14 18.64 31.90
C VAL A 50 4.77 19.67 30.85
N ALA A 51 4.24 20.82 31.28
CA ALA A 51 3.98 21.95 30.41
C ALA A 51 5.30 22.65 30.05
N VAL A 52 5.57 22.80 28.75
CA VAL A 52 6.77 23.46 28.22
C VAL A 52 6.36 24.51 27.19
N PRO A 53 6.18 25.78 27.60
CA PRO A 53 5.85 26.87 26.70
C PRO A 53 7.02 27.15 25.76
N VAL A 54 6.86 26.83 24.48
CA VAL A 54 7.91 27.05 23.48
C VAL A 54 7.29 27.17 22.09
N ASP A 55 7.83 28.10 21.29
CA ASP A 55 7.61 28.10 19.86
C ASP A 55 8.65 27.22 19.20
N VAL A 56 8.20 26.19 18.48
CA VAL A 56 9.11 25.23 17.86
C VAL A 56 9.81 25.78 16.61
N SER A 57 9.35 26.91 16.07
CA SER A 57 10.09 27.60 15.00
C SER A 57 11.32 28.33 15.51
N ASP A 58 11.38 28.63 16.82
CA ASP A 58 12.59 29.15 17.46
C ASP A 58 13.51 27.98 17.78
N ALA A 59 14.54 27.80 16.95
CA ALA A 59 15.50 26.72 17.10
C ALA A 59 16.23 26.76 18.44
N GLY A 60 16.59 27.96 18.92
CA GLY A 60 17.33 28.12 20.17
C GLY A 60 16.48 27.73 21.37
N ALA A 61 15.24 28.24 21.43
CA ALA A 61 14.31 27.91 22.50
C ALA A 61 13.91 26.43 22.49
N LEU A 62 13.69 25.84 21.31
CA LEU A 62 13.37 24.42 21.17
C LEU A 62 14.52 23.52 21.65
N ILE A 63 15.77 23.84 21.26
CA ILE A 63 16.95 23.08 21.66
C ILE A 63 17.09 23.11 23.19
N ALA A 64 17.09 24.31 23.78
CA ALA A 64 17.22 24.48 25.23
C ALA A 64 16.13 23.72 26.00
N ALA A 65 14.87 23.80 25.55
CA ALA A 65 13.75 23.12 26.17
C ALA A 65 13.89 21.58 26.12
N VAL A 66 14.31 21.02 24.98
CA VAL A 66 14.47 19.57 24.83
C VAL A 66 15.68 19.05 25.61
N GLU A 67 16.77 19.82 25.67
CA GLU A 67 17.93 19.48 26.49
C GLU A 67 17.60 19.46 27.98
N ASP A 68 16.87 20.46 28.49
CA ASP A 68 16.36 20.47 29.88
C ASP A 68 15.53 19.21 30.19
N LEU A 69 14.62 18.85 29.29
CA LEU A 69 13.80 17.64 29.45
C LEU A 69 14.63 16.36 29.50
N ILE A 70 15.65 16.25 28.66
CA ILE A 70 16.56 15.09 28.63
C ILE A 70 17.39 15.03 29.91
N VAL A 71 17.88 16.16 30.42
CA VAL A 71 18.62 16.23 31.69
C VAL A 71 17.73 15.79 32.86
N ARG A 72 16.49 16.28 32.91
CA ARG A 72 15.58 16.02 34.04
C ARG A 72 14.96 14.63 34.03
N PHE A 73 14.67 14.08 32.85
CA PHE A 73 13.85 12.86 32.73
C PHE A 73 14.52 11.74 31.92
N GLY A 74 15.72 11.97 31.40
CA GLY A 74 16.46 11.02 30.58
C GLY A 74 16.01 11.01 29.12
N THR A 75 16.55 10.05 28.38
CA THR A 75 16.32 9.92 26.94
C THR A 75 14.84 9.64 26.63
N PRO A 76 14.20 10.43 25.74
CA PRO A 76 12.82 10.16 25.33
C PRO A 76 12.73 8.82 24.60
N LYS A 77 11.71 8.03 24.94
CA LYS A 77 11.36 6.82 24.19
C LYS A 77 10.53 7.13 22.96
N VAL A 78 9.78 8.22 22.99
CA VAL A 78 8.96 8.70 21.87
C VAL A 78 9.09 10.21 21.73
N VAL A 79 9.24 10.68 20.50
CA VAL A 79 9.08 12.09 20.12
C VAL A 79 7.99 12.18 19.07
N VAL A 80 6.96 12.97 19.32
CA VAL A 80 5.88 13.24 18.37
C VAL A 80 5.95 14.69 17.92
N HIS A 81 6.29 14.89 16.64
CA HIS A 81 6.22 16.18 16.00
C HIS A 81 4.84 16.38 15.37
N ASN A 82 3.92 16.94 16.15
CA ASN A 82 2.56 17.32 15.72
C ASN A 82 2.39 18.82 15.45
N ALA A 83 3.40 19.65 15.72
CA ALA A 83 3.33 21.06 15.43
C ALA A 83 3.15 21.30 13.93
N VAL A 84 2.33 22.30 13.61
CA VAL A 84 1.98 22.62 12.23
C VAL A 84 1.91 24.14 12.04
N GLY A 85 2.64 24.62 11.05
CA GLY A 85 2.41 25.90 10.39
C GLY A 85 1.74 25.65 9.03
N GLY A 86 0.76 26.45 8.67
CA GLY A 86 0.09 26.32 7.37
C GLY A 86 -0.69 27.56 7.00
N ALA A 87 -0.59 27.93 5.72
CA ALA A 87 -1.36 29.00 5.11
C ALA A 87 -1.99 28.52 3.80
N PHE A 88 -3.22 28.98 3.55
CA PHE A 88 -4.00 28.61 2.37
C PHE A 88 -4.22 29.86 1.53
N GLY A 89 -3.92 29.76 0.25
CA GLY A 89 -3.92 30.88 -0.68
C GLY A 89 -3.14 30.54 -1.94
N ASN A 90 -3.41 31.30 -2.99
CA ASN A 90 -2.66 31.26 -4.24
C ASN A 90 -1.18 31.66 -4.00
N PHE A 91 -0.27 31.16 -4.83
CA PHE A 91 1.15 31.51 -4.77
C PHE A 91 1.44 33.00 -5.00
N LEU A 92 0.53 33.75 -5.65
CA LEU A 92 0.64 35.20 -5.80
C LEU A 92 0.30 35.97 -4.52
N ASP A 93 -0.59 35.44 -3.69
CA ASP A 93 -1.14 36.16 -2.52
C ASP A 93 -0.43 35.80 -1.22
N ILE A 94 0.20 34.61 -1.17
CA ILE A 94 0.95 34.18 0.00
C ILE A 94 2.28 34.91 0.06
N ASP A 95 2.47 35.70 1.12
CA ASP A 95 3.76 36.30 1.44
C ASP A 95 4.83 35.19 1.63
N PRO A 96 5.98 35.25 0.94
CA PRO A 96 7.06 34.28 1.07
C PRO A 96 7.52 34.03 2.52
N SER A 97 7.48 35.04 3.39
CA SER A 97 7.86 34.91 4.80
C SER A 97 6.97 33.94 5.57
N VAL A 98 5.69 33.81 5.18
CA VAL A 98 4.77 32.82 5.76
C VAL A 98 5.20 31.40 5.39
N LEU A 99 5.65 31.20 4.14
CA LEU A 99 6.17 29.92 3.71
C LEU A 99 7.46 29.56 4.46
N GLU A 100 8.37 30.51 4.64
CA GLU A 100 9.60 30.35 5.44
C GLU A 100 9.27 29.96 6.89
N GLN A 101 8.33 30.66 7.53
CA GLN A 101 7.88 30.35 8.89
C GLN A 101 7.27 28.94 8.99
N ASN A 102 6.53 28.52 7.97
CA ASN A 102 5.98 27.16 7.89
C ASN A 102 7.08 26.11 7.68
N PHE A 103 8.16 26.41 6.95
CA PHE A 103 9.35 25.56 6.88
C PHE A 103 10.05 25.46 8.24
N ALA A 104 10.19 26.57 8.96
CA ALA A 104 10.77 26.58 10.30
C ALA A 104 9.98 25.67 11.25
N THR A 105 8.65 25.80 11.25
CA THR A 105 7.75 25.02 12.12
C THR A 105 7.66 23.55 11.73
N ASN A 106 7.48 23.23 10.44
CA ASN A 106 7.19 21.87 9.99
C ASN A 106 8.45 21.05 9.75
N VAL A 107 9.50 21.65 9.19
CA VAL A 107 10.67 20.94 8.68
C VAL A 107 11.86 21.11 9.63
N MET A 108 12.22 22.35 9.95
CA MET A 108 13.40 22.60 10.78
C MET A 108 13.20 22.14 12.22
N ALA A 109 12.02 22.35 12.81
CA ALA A 109 11.71 21.81 14.13
C ALA A 109 11.85 20.27 14.18
N LEU A 110 11.34 19.55 13.16
CA LEU A 110 11.53 18.10 13.04
C LEU A 110 13.01 17.73 12.98
N HIS A 111 13.80 18.46 12.19
CA HIS A 111 15.22 18.23 12.06
C HIS A 111 15.95 18.40 13.40
N HIS A 112 15.66 19.48 14.14
CA HIS A 112 16.25 19.73 15.46
C HIS A 112 15.86 18.65 16.48
N LEU A 113 14.58 18.28 16.53
CA LEU A 113 14.10 17.18 17.38
C LEU A 113 14.84 15.87 17.07
N ALA A 114 15.01 15.54 15.79
CA ALA A 114 15.74 14.34 15.39
C ALA A 114 17.21 14.38 15.80
N ARG A 115 17.89 15.52 15.63
CA ARG A 115 19.29 15.70 16.05
C ARG A 115 19.49 15.54 17.56
N LEU A 116 18.54 15.99 18.36
CA LEU A 116 18.62 15.90 19.83
C LEU A 116 18.25 14.51 20.35
N ALA A 117 17.22 13.88 19.78
CA ALA A 117 16.66 12.63 20.29
C ALA A 117 17.31 11.38 19.69
N ALA A 118 17.52 11.33 18.36
CA ALA A 118 17.87 10.10 17.67
C ALA A 118 19.23 9.50 18.11
N PRO A 119 20.32 10.28 18.28
CA PRO A 119 21.59 9.72 18.77
C PRO A 119 21.44 9.05 20.13
N LYS A 120 20.73 9.70 21.06
CA LYS A 120 20.47 9.16 22.40
C LYS A 120 19.55 7.94 22.37
N MET A 121 18.56 7.92 21.49
CA MET A 121 17.71 6.74 21.28
C MET A 121 18.50 5.54 20.75
N ILE A 122 19.45 5.77 19.83
CA ILE A 122 20.35 4.73 19.31
C ILE A 122 21.20 4.15 20.45
N GLU A 123 21.83 5.01 21.25
CA GLU A 123 22.61 4.60 22.43
C GLU A 123 21.76 3.82 23.44
N ALA A 124 20.51 4.24 23.64
CA ALA A 124 19.55 3.57 24.52
C ALA A 124 18.93 2.29 23.92
N GLY A 125 19.37 1.84 22.75
CA GLY A 125 18.93 0.59 22.09
C GLY A 125 17.59 0.68 21.38
N GLY A 126 17.04 1.88 21.20
CA GLY A 126 15.84 2.13 20.40
C GLY A 126 14.92 3.23 20.91
N GLY A 127 14.03 3.67 20.03
CA GLY A 127 13.04 4.74 20.27
C GLY A 127 12.19 4.98 19.03
N ALA A 128 11.26 5.95 19.11
CA ALA A 128 10.38 6.29 18.00
C ALA A 128 10.27 7.81 17.78
N LEU A 129 10.37 8.24 16.52
CA LEU A 129 9.99 9.57 16.06
C LEU A 129 8.73 9.46 15.20
N ILE A 130 7.67 10.14 15.61
CA ILE A 130 6.39 10.14 14.91
C ILE A 130 6.12 11.56 14.42
N VAL A 131 5.80 11.69 13.14
CA VAL A 131 5.50 12.98 12.51
C VAL A 131 4.06 12.94 12.02
N THR A 132 3.24 13.91 12.42
CA THR A 132 1.86 13.99 11.92
C THR A 132 1.80 14.87 10.67
N GLY A 133 1.06 14.37 9.69
CA GLY A 133 0.95 14.93 8.37
C GLY A 133 -0.46 14.80 7.82
N ASN A 134 -0.60 15.18 6.55
CA ASN A 134 -1.86 15.12 5.82
C ASN A 134 -1.58 14.93 4.32
N THR A 135 -2.64 14.82 3.52
CA THR A 135 -2.55 14.55 2.08
C THR A 135 -1.83 15.64 1.28
N SER A 136 -1.64 16.85 1.84
CA SER A 136 -0.83 17.91 1.21
C SER A 136 0.66 17.55 1.10
N ALA A 137 1.14 16.53 1.82
CA ALA A 137 2.50 16.02 1.70
C ALA A 137 2.74 15.15 0.45
N LEU A 138 1.66 14.73 -0.24
CA LEU A 138 1.75 13.75 -1.33
C LEU A 138 1.85 14.41 -2.71
N ARG A 139 1.31 15.62 -2.86
CA ARG A 139 1.27 16.35 -4.14
C ARG A 139 0.95 17.83 -3.95
N GLY A 140 1.28 18.64 -4.95
CA GLY A 140 0.82 20.03 -5.04
C GLY A 140 -0.71 20.12 -5.23
N LYS A 141 -1.31 21.20 -4.71
CA LYS A 141 -2.71 21.56 -4.88
C LYS A 141 -2.83 23.08 -5.03
N ALA A 142 -3.68 23.55 -5.94
CA ALA A 142 -3.98 24.97 -6.06
C ALA A 142 -4.49 25.53 -4.72
N ASN A 143 -4.07 26.75 -4.37
CA ASN A 143 -4.34 27.42 -3.09
C ASN A 143 -3.64 26.83 -1.85
N PHE A 144 -2.60 26.01 -2.03
CA PHE A 144 -1.83 25.40 -0.92
C PHE A 144 -0.34 25.75 -0.99
N ALA A 145 0.04 26.80 -1.73
CA ALA A 145 1.45 27.17 -1.93
C ALA A 145 2.16 27.47 -0.59
N GLY A 146 1.48 28.11 0.36
CA GLY A 146 1.99 28.38 1.70
C GLY A 146 2.05 27.16 2.64
N PHE A 147 1.60 25.97 2.22
CA PHE A 147 1.48 24.82 3.12
C PHE A 147 2.01 23.50 2.54
N ALA A 148 1.51 23.08 1.37
CA ALA A 148 1.84 21.79 0.77
C ALA A 148 3.35 21.56 0.57
N PRO A 149 4.15 22.53 0.10
CA PRO A 149 5.60 22.35 -0.06
C PRO A 149 6.28 21.96 1.26
N THR A 150 5.91 22.62 2.37
CA THR A 150 6.49 22.35 3.69
C THR A 150 6.12 20.96 4.21
N LYS A 151 4.91 20.47 3.92
CA LYS A 151 4.46 19.13 4.31
C LYS A 151 5.14 18.04 3.47
N ALA A 152 5.36 18.28 2.18
CA ALA A 152 6.13 17.38 1.33
C ALA A 152 7.59 17.30 1.80
N ALA A 153 8.23 18.44 2.06
CA ALA A 153 9.59 18.49 2.60
C ALA A 153 9.69 17.80 3.97
N GLN A 154 8.73 18.03 4.88
CA GLN A 154 8.66 17.38 6.19
C GLN A 154 8.58 15.85 6.05
N ARG A 155 7.75 15.35 5.12
CA ARG A 155 7.64 13.91 4.84
C ARG A 155 8.95 13.33 4.33
N ILE A 156 9.56 13.97 3.32
CA ILE A 156 10.82 13.51 2.74
C ILE A 156 11.95 13.52 3.78
N LEU A 157 12.00 14.55 4.63
CA LEU A 157 12.94 14.59 5.76
C LEU A 157 12.71 13.42 6.73
N ALA A 158 11.46 13.13 7.11
CA ALA A 158 11.15 12.00 7.98
C ALA A 158 11.60 10.66 7.36
N GLU A 159 11.37 10.46 6.06
CA GLU A 159 11.84 9.27 5.35
C GLU A 159 13.37 9.18 5.27
N ALA A 160 14.08 10.29 5.08
CA ALA A 160 15.53 10.33 5.07
C ALA A 160 16.09 9.93 6.44
N ILE A 161 15.55 10.50 7.52
CA ILE A 161 15.91 10.13 8.90
C ILE A 161 15.62 8.63 9.13
N ALA A 162 14.43 8.14 8.72
CA ALA A 162 14.04 6.74 8.87
C ALA A 162 15.06 5.76 8.26
N ARG A 163 15.54 6.05 7.05
CA ARG A 163 16.53 5.22 6.36
C ARG A 163 17.88 5.22 7.06
N GLU A 164 18.25 6.31 7.72
CA GLU A 164 19.52 6.42 8.44
C GLU A 164 19.49 5.75 9.82
N VAL A 165 18.40 5.94 10.59
CA VAL A 165 18.33 5.52 12.00
C VAL A 165 17.56 4.21 12.19
N GLY A 166 16.74 3.79 11.22
CA GLY A 166 16.01 2.53 11.21
C GLY A 166 16.90 1.30 11.43
N PRO A 167 17.99 1.13 10.64
CA PRO A 167 18.94 0.05 10.84
C PRO A 167 19.65 0.07 12.21
N LYS A 168 19.60 1.21 12.91
CA LYS A 168 20.20 1.44 14.23
C LYS A 168 19.18 1.28 15.37
N GLY A 169 17.97 0.79 15.09
CA GLY A 169 16.94 0.46 16.09
C GLY A 169 15.98 1.60 16.46
N VAL A 170 16.04 2.74 15.75
CA VAL A 170 15.11 3.86 15.97
C VAL A 170 14.08 3.89 14.85
N HIS A 171 12.80 3.84 15.20
CA HIS A 171 11.71 3.88 14.24
C HIS A 171 11.31 5.31 13.92
N VAL A 172 11.04 5.60 12.65
CA VAL A 172 10.53 6.91 12.23
C VAL A 172 9.31 6.67 11.35
N ALA A 173 8.22 7.36 11.66
CA ALA A 173 6.96 7.23 10.91
C ALA A 173 6.39 8.60 10.59
N TYR A 174 5.93 8.77 9.34
CA TYR A 174 5.12 9.89 8.92
C TYR A 174 3.67 9.44 8.77
N LEU A 175 2.77 9.97 9.59
CA LEU A 175 1.37 9.58 9.62
C LEU A 175 0.54 10.56 8.81
N VAL A 176 -0.01 10.10 7.68
CA VAL A 176 -0.95 10.90 6.87
C VAL A 176 -2.33 10.79 7.52
N ILE A 177 -2.80 11.89 8.09
CA ILE A 177 -4.15 12.02 8.65
C ILE A 177 -4.98 12.80 7.63
N ASP A 178 -5.87 12.11 6.93
CA ASP A 178 -6.77 12.70 5.92
C ASP A 178 -8.17 12.89 6.49
N ALA A 179 -8.28 13.80 7.47
CA ALA A 179 -9.54 14.13 8.11
C ALA A 179 -9.50 15.57 8.62
N VAL A 180 -10.66 16.22 8.67
CA VAL A 180 -10.82 17.54 9.29
C VAL A 180 -11.16 17.32 10.77
N ILE A 181 -10.25 17.69 11.66
CA ILE A 181 -10.47 17.54 13.11
C ILE A 181 -11.55 18.51 13.57
N ASP A 182 -12.48 18.05 14.39
CA ASP A 182 -13.53 18.87 14.98
C ASP A 182 -12.96 19.82 16.05
N VAL A 183 -12.70 21.07 15.67
CA VAL A 183 -12.22 22.15 16.54
C VAL A 183 -12.82 23.49 16.07
N PRO A 184 -12.88 24.53 16.94
CA PRO A 184 -13.60 25.76 16.61
C PRO A 184 -13.21 26.42 15.28
N TRP A 185 -11.91 26.47 14.95
CA TRP A 185 -11.44 27.11 13.72
C TRP A 185 -11.73 26.30 12.45
N THR A 186 -11.81 24.96 12.53
CA THR A 186 -12.19 24.14 11.36
C THR A 186 -13.68 24.23 11.11
N ARG A 187 -14.50 24.28 12.17
CA ARG A 187 -15.94 24.56 12.08
C ARG A 187 -16.21 25.94 11.46
N GLU A 188 -15.45 26.95 11.87
CA GLU A 188 -15.55 28.30 11.29
C GLU A 188 -15.12 28.34 9.81
N ARG A 189 -14.12 27.53 9.42
CA ARG A 189 -13.66 27.45 8.02
C ARG A 189 -14.64 26.67 7.13
N TYR A 190 -15.28 25.65 7.67
CA TYR A 190 -16.16 24.72 6.96
C TYR A 190 -17.59 24.81 7.53
N LYS A 191 -18.14 26.03 7.62
CA LYS A 191 -19.44 26.30 8.26
C LYS A 191 -20.61 25.52 7.68
N GLU A 192 -20.53 25.24 6.37
CA GLU A 192 -21.57 24.55 5.61
C GLU A 192 -21.37 23.03 5.59
N ALA A 193 -20.28 22.52 6.16
CA ALA A 193 -20.02 21.09 6.17
C ALA A 193 -20.89 20.38 7.22
N PRO A 194 -21.45 19.21 6.91
CA PRO A 194 -22.22 18.40 7.85
C PRO A 194 -21.34 17.86 8.99
N ASP A 195 -21.94 17.45 10.10
CA ASP A 195 -21.19 16.99 11.28
C ASP A 195 -20.30 15.77 11.01
N ASP A 196 -20.71 14.87 10.11
CA ASP A 196 -19.97 13.67 9.72
C ASP A 196 -18.71 13.95 8.87
N PHE A 197 -18.55 15.18 8.37
CA PHE A 197 -17.33 15.67 7.74
C PHE A 197 -16.19 15.82 8.75
N PHE A 198 -16.51 16.09 10.02
CA PHE A 198 -15.54 16.33 11.06
C PHE A 198 -15.28 15.06 11.87
N ILE A 199 -14.01 14.79 12.15
CA ILE A 199 -13.63 13.70 13.05
C ILE A 199 -13.43 14.24 14.46
N ALA A 200 -14.06 13.60 15.44
CA ALA A 200 -13.83 13.93 16.83
C ALA A 200 -12.34 13.77 17.17
N PRO A 201 -11.74 14.68 17.95
CA PRO A 201 -10.35 14.56 18.34
C PRO A 201 -10.08 13.35 19.25
N ALA A 202 -11.10 12.70 19.82
CA ALA A 202 -10.95 11.56 20.71
C ALA A 202 -10.40 10.32 19.99
N PRO A 203 -9.61 9.46 20.65
CA PRO A 203 -9.22 8.19 20.07
C PRO A 203 -10.46 7.33 19.88
N ALA A 204 -10.88 7.11 18.63
CA ALA A 204 -11.82 6.05 18.31
C ALA A 204 -11.32 4.76 18.98
N ARG A 205 -12.20 4.07 19.70
CA ARG A 205 -11.91 2.94 20.60
C ARG A 205 -11.31 1.71 19.91
N SER A 206 -10.91 1.80 18.63
CA SER A 206 -10.52 0.66 17.78
C SER A 206 -9.39 0.90 16.77
N SER A 207 -8.69 2.05 16.72
CA SER A 207 -7.50 2.18 15.86
C SER A 207 -6.21 1.95 16.65
N THR A 208 -5.49 0.88 16.31
CA THR A 208 -4.21 0.50 16.90
C THR A 208 -3.13 1.52 16.53
N TRP A 209 -2.91 2.52 17.38
CA TRP A 209 -1.64 3.26 17.40
C TRP A 209 -0.52 2.28 17.80
N PRO A 210 0.60 2.18 17.07
CA PRO A 210 1.71 1.32 17.47
C PRO A 210 2.38 1.90 18.73
N THR A 211 2.00 1.38 19.89
CA THR A 211 2.55 1.77 21.21
C THR A 211 3.76 0.92 21.62
N SER A 212 4.19 -0.03 20.78
CA SER A 212 5.26 -0.99 21.06
C SER A 212 6.32 -1.03 19.95
N PRO A 213 7.62 -0.90 20.27
CA PRO A 213 8.72 -1.12 19.33
C PRO A 213 8.73 -2.53 18.72
N ARG A 214 8.13 -3.52 19.40
CA ARG A 214 8.13 -4.94 18.95
C ARG A 214 7.15 -5.23 17.83
N ALA A 215 6.16 -4.37 17.58
CA ALA A 215 5.17 -4.57 16.52
C ALA A 215 5.71 -4.25 15.11
N LEU A 216 6.91 -3.68 15.00
CA LEU A 216 7.53 -3.25 13.74
C LEU A 216 8.72 -4.12 13.31
N GLY A 217 8.97 -5.25 13.99
CA GLY A 217 10.21 -6.00 13.86
C GLY A 217 10.03 -7.47 13.46
N ARG A 218 9.90 -7.75 12.16
CA ARG A 218 10.39 -9.00 11.57
C ARG A 218 10.88 -8.77 10.14
N SER A 219 12.14 -8.36 10.01
CA SER A 219 13.08 -8.91 9.01
C SER A 219 14.40 -8.14 9.06
N SER A 220 15.45 -8.76 9.60
CA SER A 220 16.86 -8.49 9.23
C SER A 220 17.76 -9.59 9.80
N PRO A 221 18.61 -10.25 8.98
CA PRO A 221 19.63 -11.18 9.45
C PRO A 221 20.91 -10.46 9.91
N LYS A 222 21.71 -11.21 10.67
CA LYS A 222 22.75 -10.76 11.61
C LYS A 222 24.01 -10.15 10.97
N CYS A 223 24.66 -9.34 11.81
CA CYS A 223 25.90 -8.59 11.65
C CYS A 223 27.17 -9.48 11.68
N GLY A 224 28.24 -9.04 11.00
CA GLY A 224 29.61 -9.53 11.15
C GLY A 224 30.62 -8.38 11.01
N ARG A 225 31.50 -8.21 12.02
CA ARG A 225 32.49 -7.13 12.17
C ARG A 225 33.86 -7.50 11.58
N SER A 226 34.62 -6.50 11.10
CA SER A 226 36.01 -6.21 11.54
C SER A 226 36.56 -4.93 10.87
N ALA A 227 37.37 -4.18 11.60
CA ALA A 227 38.06 -2.93 11.20
C ALA A 227 39.52 -3.26 10.80
N ARG A 228 40.26 -2.51 9.94
CA ARG A 228 40.95 -1.21 10.18
C ARG A 228 41.79 -0.82 8.90
N PRO A 229 42.56 0.30 8.84
CA PRO A 229 42.52 1.29 7.75
C PRO A 229 43.80 1.41 6.87
N GLY A 230 43.71 2.12 5.74
CA GLY A 230 44.88 2.74 5.08
C GLY A 230 44.78 3.02 3.57
N SER A 231 45.10 4.26 3.20
CA SER A 231 45.56 4.80 1.90
C SER A 231 44.62 4.97 0.69
N ALA A 232 44.43 6.26 0.35
CA ALA A 232 44.55 6.90 -0.96
C ALA A 232 43.68 6.46 -2.18
N GLN A 233 42.67 7.32 -2.42
CA GLN A 233 42.06 7.75 -3.69
C GLN A 233 42.40 7.01 -5.01
N LEU A 234 41.35 6.42 -5.58
CA LEU A 234 41.05 6.46 -7.01
C LEU A 234 39.55 6.79 -7.15
N VAL A 235 39.24 7.88 -7.84
CA VAL A 235 37.85 8.30 -8.14
C VAL A 235 37.32 7.38 -9.24
N GLY A 236 36.95 6.15 -8.87
CA GLY A 236 36.19 5.24 -9.71
C GLY A 236 34.72 5.61 -9.67
N ILE A 237 34.06 5.58 -10.84
CA ILE A 237 32.60 5.71 -11.01
C ILE A 237 31.95 4.93 -9.87
N GLY A 238 31.33 5.66 -8.93
CA GLY A 238 30.86 5.11 -7.68
C GLY A 238 29.91 3.97 -7.96
N GLY A 239 30.41 2.75 -7.82
CA GLY A 239 29.63 1.55 -7.60
C GLY A 239 28.95 1.73 -6.25
N ALA A 240 27.92 2.57 -6.20
CA ALA A 240 26.80 2.31 -5.33
C ALA A 240 26.47 0.85 -5.63
N ARG A 241 26.75 -0.05 -4.69
CA ARG A 241 26.08 -1.34 -4.68
C ARG A 241 24.61 -0.94 -4.74
N LEU A 242 24.01 -1.04 -5.93
CA LEU A 242 22.59 -1.14 -6.08
C LEU A 242 22.22 -2.14 -5.00
N SER A 243 21.49 -1.70 -3.98
CA SER A 243 20.96 -2.66 -3.01
C SER A 243 20.29 -3.71 -3.89
N ARG A 244 20.65 -5.00 -3.72
CA ARG A 244 19.94 -6.12 -4.35
C ARG A 244 18.52 -6.14 -3.79
N ALA A 245 17.73 -5.15 -4.19
CA ALA A 245 16.33 -5.03 -3.91
C ALA A 245 15.69 -6.10 -4.77
N ALA A 246 14.89 -6.95 -4.13
CA ALA A 246 14.44 -8.16 -4.77
C ALA A 246 13.75 -7.84 -6.11
N MET A 247 14.20 -8.42 -7.23
CA MET A 247 13.60 -8.31 -8.56
C MET A 247 12.69 -9.52 -8.79
N PRO A 248 11.41 -9.45 -8.40
CA PRO A 248 10.51 -10.58 -8.57
C PRO A 248 10.22 -10.86 -10.04
N LEU A 249 10.02 -12.15 -10.35
CA LEU A 249 9.70 -12.62 -11.69
C LEU A 249 8.31 -13.28 -11.72
N ALA A 250 7.48 -12.92 -12.69
CA ALA A 250 6.15 -13.50 -12.88
C ALA A 250 6.03 -14.33 -14.17
N LEU A 251 5.41 -15.50 -14.11
CA LEU A 251 4.94 -16.27 -15.25
C LEU A 251 3.45 -16.01 -15.47
N ILE A 252 3.08 -15.55 -16.66
CA ILE A 252 1.71 -15.22 -17.03
C ILE A 252 1.26 -16.17 -18.13
N ILE A 253 0.24 -16.98 -17.87
CA ILE A 253 -0.34 -17.92 -18.84
C ILE A 253 -1.77 -17.48 -19.12
N SER A 254 -1.95 -16.63 -20.13
CA SER A 254 -3.22 -15.94 -20.41
C SER A 254 -3.29 -15.48 -21.86
N SER A 255 -4.41 -14.88 -22.27
CA SER A 255 -4.57 -14.32 -23.61
C SER A 255 -3.61 -13.17 -23.88
N HIS A 256 -3.15 -13.01 -25.12
CA HIS A 256 -2.39 -11.84 -25.54
C HIS A 256 -3.14 -11.10 -26.65
N VAL A 257 -3.43 -9.82 -26.41
CA VAL A 257 -4.19 -8.97 -27.32
C VAL A 257 -3.37 -7.71 -27.61
N ALA A 258 -3.07 -7.48 -28.89
CA ALA A 258 -2.12 -6.45 -29.31
C ALA A 258 -2.61 -5.03 -29.02
N ALA A 259 -3.90 -4.75 -29.26
CA ALA A 259 -4.48 -3.40 -29.13
C ALA A 259 -5.54 -3.27 -28.02
N SER A 260 -5.57 -4.19 -27.05
CA SER A 260 -6.46 -4.10 -25.89
C SER A 260 -5.74 -4.44 -24.58
N HIS A 261 -6.14 -3.78 -23.50
CA HIS A 261 -5.58 -4.01 -22.17
C HIS A 261 -6.41 -5.06 -21.43
N VAL A 262 -6.32 -6.30 -21.90
CA VAL A 262 -6.98 -7.49 -21.33
C VAL A 262 -5.99 -8.66 -21.26
N GLY A 263 -6.31 -9.67 -20.46
CA GLY A 263 -5.51 -10.88 -20.31
C GLY A 263 -4.07 -10.60 -19.89
N GLY A 264 -3.16 -11.38 -20.46
CA GLY A 264 -1.72 -11.25 -20.24
C GLY A 264 -1.15 -9.89 -20.62
N THR A 265 -1.74 -9.18 -21.60
CA THR A 265 -1.31 -7.81 -21.96
C THR A 265 -1.54 -6.83 -20.79
N ALA A 266 -2.71 -6.90 -20.15
CA ALA A 266 -3.02 -6.08 -18.96
C ALA A 266 -2.15 -6.48 -17.76
N GLN A 267 -2.06 -7.78 -17.48
CA GLN A 267 -1.28 -8.31 -16.37
C GLN A 267 0.19 -7.91 -16.49
N ALA A 268 0.81 -8.10 -17.66
CA ALA A 268 2.21 -7.77 -17.89
C ALA A 268 2.47 -6.26 -17.74
N SER A 269 1.59 -5.43 -18.29
CA SER A 269 1.70 -3.96 -18.20
C SER A 269 1.65 -3.48 -16.75
N ALA A 270 0.71 -4.00 -15.96
CA ALA A 270 0.55 -3.66 -14.55
C ALA A 270 1.75 -4.09 -13.70
N LEU A 271 2.22 -5.33 -13.88
CA LEU A 271 3.37 -5.88 -13.15
C LEU A 271 4.67 -5.15 -13.49
N SER A 272 4.89 -4.80 -14.76
CA SER A 272 6.07 -4.04 -15.21
C SER A 272 6.15 -2.66 -14.54
N ILE A 273 5.01 -1.97 -14.41
CA ILE A 273 4.93 -0.71 -13.66
C ILE A 273 5.38 -0.93 -12.21
N LEU A 274 5.00 -2.04 -11.59
CA LEU A 274 5.33 -2.37 -10.21
C LEU A 274 6.73 -2.99 -10.02
N ARG A 275 7.58 -2.94 -11.06
CA ARG A 275 8.97 -3.47 -11.05
C ARG A 275 9.02 -4.99 -10.85
N ILE A 276 8.06 -5.69 -11.45
CA ILE A 276 8.01 -7.15 -11.51
C ILE A 276 8.24 -7.53 -12.96
N ASP A 277 9.33 -8.26 -13.24
CA ASP A 277 9.61 -8.75 -14.59
C ASP A 277 8.62 -9.85 -14.95
N THR A 278 8.31 -9.99 -16.24
CA THR A 278 7.24 -10.88 -16.70
C THR A 278 7.68 -11.77 -17.85
N MET A 279 7.21 -13.02 -17.80
CA MET A 279 7.25 -13.98 -18.89
C MET A 279 5.81 -14.25 -19.29
N VAL A 280 5.46 -14.00 -20.55
CA VAL A 280 4.09 -14.19 -21.05
C VAL A 280 4.07 -15.41 -21.97
N ALA A 281 3.28 -16.41 -21.58
CA ALA A 281 2.96 -17.59 -22.38
C ALA A 281 1.51 -17.44 -22.92
N PRO A 282 1.35 -16.98 -24.18
CA PRO A 282 0.04 -16.60 -24.71
C PRO A 282 -0.83 -17.81 -25.05
N THR A 283 -2.08 -17.80 -24.62
CA THR A 283 -3.10 -18.83 -24.99
C THR A 283 -3.83 -18.49 -26.29
N VAL A 284 -3.86 -17.21 -26.66
CA VAL A 284 -4.33 -16.69 -27.94
C VAL A 284 -3.45 -15.51 -28.33
N LEU A 285 -3.34 -15.23 -29.63
CA LEU A 285 -2.75 -14.01 -30.17
C LEU A 285 -3.80 -13.29 -31.02
N TYR A 286 -4.37 -12.23 -30.47
CA TYR A 286 -5.44 -11.45 -31.12
C TYR A 286 -5.05 -10.00 -31.38
N GLY A 287 -5.66 -9.39 -32.39
CA GLY A 287 -5.49 -7.97 -32.68
C GLY A 287 -6.26 -7.09 -31.69
N ARG A 288 -7.50 -7.46 -31.38
CA ARG A 288 -8.39 -6.73 -30.48
C ARG A 288 -9.26 -7.67 -29.65
N HIS A 289 -9.83 -7.17 -28.56
CA HIS A 289 -10.70 -7.97 -27.70
C HIS A 289 -12.00 -8.42 -28.44
N PRO A 290 -12.45 -9.70 -28.32
CA PRO A 290 -13.61 -10.24 -29.06
C PRO A 290 -14.93 -9.51 -28.82
N GLY A 291 -15.07 -8.82 -27.68
CA GLY A 291 -16.24 -7.99 -27.39
C GLY A 291 -16.41 -6.77 -28.31
N TRP A 292 -15.41 -6.45 -29.15
CA TRP A 292 -15.52 -5.42 -30.18
C TRP A 292 -15.95 -5.99 -31.54
N GLY A 293 -16.07 -7.32 -31.68
CA GLY A 293 -16.34 -8.05 -32.92
C GLY A 293 -15.21 -9.05 -33.26
N PRO A 294 -15.11 -9.54 -34.52
CA PRO A 294 -14.07 -10.48 -34.92
C PRO A 294 -12.67 -10.00 -34.51
N PRO A 295 -11.92 -10.74 -33.67
CA PRO A 295 -10.72 -10.24 -33.00
C PRO A 295 -9.49 -10.14 -33.90
N GLY A 296 -9.48 -10.85 -35.04
CA GLY A 296 -8.27 -11.09 -35.84
C GLY A 296 -7.24 -11.95 -35.10
N GLY A 297 -6.25 -12.49 -35.81
CA GLY A 297 -5.27 -13.41 -35.23
C GLY A 297 -5.80 -14.83 -35.02
N ALA A 298 -5.24 -15.57 -34.06
CA ALA A 298 -5.52 -16.99 -33.89
C ALA A 298 -5.47 -17.44 -32.42
N LYS A 299 -6.17 -18.54 -32.14
CA LYS A 299 -5.93 -19.33 -30.92
C LYS A 299 -4.57 -20.00 -31.05
N ILE A 300 -3.85 -20.15 -29.94
CA ILE A 300 -2.55 -20.84 -29.96
C ILE A 300 -2.78 -22.34 -29.85
N GLU A 301 -2.32 -23.11 -30.82
CA GLU A 301 -2.43 -24.57 -30.75
C GLU A 301 -1.72 -25.10 -29.48
N PRO A 302 -2.28 -26.09 -28.78
CA PRO A 302 -1.72 -26.59 -27.51
C PRO A 302 -0.22 -26.92 -27.58
N ALA A 303 0.23 -27.58 -28.64
CA ALA A 303 1.64 -27.92 -28.85
C ALA A 303 2.56 -26.70 -28.95
N VAL A 304 2.06 -25.56 -29.44
CA VAL A 304 2.82 -24.31 -29.49
C VAL A 304 2.98 -23.71 -28.09
N LEU A 305 1.91 -23.72 -27.28
CA LEU A 305 1.98 -23.27 -25.89
C LEU A 305 2.93 -24.14 -25.06
N GLU A 306 2.85 -25.46 -25.21
CA GLU A 306 3.78 -26.42 -24.60
C GLU A 306 5.23 -26.12 -24.98
N GLY A 307 5.50 -25.87 -26.27
CA GLY A 307 6.83 -25.46 -26.75
C GLY A 307 7.34 -24.15 -26.14
N VAL A 308 6.46 -23.16 -25.96
CA VAL A 308 6.81 -21.89 -25.28
C VAL A 308 7.17 -22.15 -23.81
N LEU A 309 6.35 -22.91 -23.09
CA LEU A 309 6.59 -23.24 -21.68
C LEU A 309 7.88 -24.05 -21.50
N ALA A 310 8.13 -25.03 -22.38
CA ALA A 310 9.37 -25.80 -22.41
C ALA A 310 10.60 -24.90 -22.67
N GLY A 311 10.48 -23.90 -23.55
CA GLY A 311 11.53 -22.91 -23.78
C GLY A 311 11.83 -22.05 -22.54
N ILE A 312 10.80 -21.64 -21.79
CA ILE A 312 10.96 -20.92 -20.52
C ILE A 312 11.66 -21.81 -19.48
N GLU A 313 11.27 -23.07 -19.38
CA GLU A 313 11.89 -24.05 -18.49
C GLU A 313 13.35 -24.34 -18.84
N ALA A 314 13.69 -24.46 -20.13
CA ALA A 314 15.04 -24.68 -20.61
C ALA A 314 16.00 -23.54 -20.20
N ASN A 315 15.47 -22.32 -20.04
CA ASN A 315 16.21 -21.17 -19.50
C ASN A 315 16.32 -21.17 -17.96
N LYS A 316 15.83 -22.22 -17.29
CA LYS A 316 15.81 -22.38 -15.83
C LYS A 316 15.09 -21.25 -15.10
N LEU A 317 14.09 -20.65 -15.76
CA LEU A 317 13.35 -19.51 -15.22
C LEU A 317 12.26 -19.94 -14.22
N PHE A 318 11.78 -21.19 -14.29
CA PHE A 318 10.80 -21.73 -13.33
C PHE A 318 11.30 -21.71 -11.88
N GLY A 319 12.60 -22.00 -11.67
CA GLY A 319 13.23 -21.91 -10.34
C GLY A 319 13.34 -20.47 -9.80
N GLN A 320 13.15 -19.46 -10.66
CA GLN A 320 13.21 -18.04 -10.36
C GLN A 320 11.83 -17.37 -10.30
N THR A 321 10.76 -18.05 -10.73
CA THR A 321 9.40 -17.50 -10.75
C THR A 321 8.84 -17.31 -9.34
N ASP A 322 8.41 -16.11 -8.99
CA ASP A 322 7.80 -15.78 -7.69
C ASP A 322 6.28 -15.66 -7.75
N LEU A 323 5.72 -15.39 -8.93
CA LEU A 323 4.29 -15.27 -9.15
C LEU A 323 3.88 -16.02 -10.42
N VAL A 324 2.81 -16.79 -10.36
CA VAL A 324 2.14 -17.35 -11.54
C VAL A 324 0.73 -16.77 -11.61
N LEU A 325 0.37 -16.20 -12.76
CA LEU A 325 -0.98 -15.74 -13.07
C LEU A 325 -1.54 -16.55 -14.23
N THR A 326 -2.76 -17.06 -14.09
CA THR A 326 -3.52 -17.62 -15.22
C THR A 326 -4.60 -16.64 -15.67
N GLY A 327 -5.24 -16.93 -16.81
CA GLY A 327 -6.44 -16.24 -17.28
C GLY A 327 -7.16 -17.07 -18.34
N TYR A 328 -7.55 -16.44 -19.44
CA TYR A 328 -8.30 -17.09 -20.52
C TYR A 328 -7.55 -18.25 -21.19
N PHE A 329 -8.24 -19.35 -21.45
CA PHE A 329 -7.79 -20.50 -22.25
C PHE A 329 -8.75 -20.79 -23.40
N ALA A 330 -8.21 -21.23 -24.53
CA ALA A 330 -8.98 -21.53 -25.74
C ALA A 330 -9.25 -23.04 -25.94
N PHE A 331 -8.43 -23.90 -25.34
CA PHE A 331 -8.49 -25.36 -25.45
C PHE A 331 -8.23 -26.03 -24.09
N PRO A 332 -8.84 -27.20 -23.79
CA PRO A 332 -8.56 -27.96 -22.56
C PRO A 332 -7.09 -28.36 -22.42
N GLU A 333 -6.41 -28.68 -23.51
CA GLU A 333 -5.01 -29.09 -23.51
C GLU A 333 -4.06 -27.95 -23.11
N GLN A 334 -4.43 -26.70 -23.41
CA GLN A 334 -3.68 -25.55 -22.88
C GLN A 334 -3.77 -25.46 -21.35
N VAL A 335 -4.92 -25.82 -20.78
CA VAL A 335 -5.14 -25.86 -19.34
C VAL A 335 -4.25 -26.93 -18.70
N LEU A 336 -4.13 -28.10 -19.34
CA LEU A 336 -3.23 -29.17 -18.92
C LEU A 336 -1.76 -28.72 -18.96
N ALA A 337 -1.33 -28.09 -20.06
CA ALA A 337 0.02 -27.55 -20.19
C ALA A 337 0.33 -26.50 -19.11
N ALA A 338 -0.64 -25.61 -18.80
CA ALA A 338 -0.51 -24.63 -17.72
C ALA A 338 -0.42 -25.29 -16.34
N ALA A 339 -1.22 -26.32 -16.08
CA ALA A 339 -1.18 -27.08 -14.83
C ALA A 339 0.19 -27.76 -14.62
N GLN A 340 0.74 -28.37 -15.68
CA GLN A 340 2.07 -28.97 -15.66
C GLN A 340 3.17 -27.92 -15.42
N ALA A 341 3.09 -26.75 -16.06
CA ALA A 341 4.04 -25.67 -15.83
C ALA A 341 3.98 -25.14 -14.38
N ILE A 342 2.79 -25.02 -13.79
CA ILE A 342 2.64 -24.64 -12.37
C ILE A 342 3.32 -25.67 -11.45
N ASP A 343 3.12 -26.96 -11.72
CA ASP A 343 3.76 -28.03 -10.93
C ASP A 343 5.29 -27.99 -11.09
N ALA A 344 5.78 -27.75 -12.31
CA ALA A 344 7.20 -27.59 -12.59
C ALA A 344 7.80 -26.36 -11.87
N VAL A 345 7.11 -25.21 -11.86
CA VAL A 345 7.50 -24.02 -11.09
C VAL A 345 7.61 -24.32 -9.60
N ARG A 346 6.67 -25.08 -9.04
CA ARG A 346 6.68 -25.49 -7.62
C ARG A 346 7.77 -26.52 -7.30
N GLY A 347 8.03 -27.44 -8.21
CA GLY A 347 9.04 -28.50 -8.07
C GLY A 347 10.47 -28.06 -8.39
N ALA A 348 10.65 -26.95 -9.10
CA ALA A 348 11.96 -26.47 -9.52
C ALA A 348 12.86 -26.10 -8.34
N LYS A 349 14.14 -26.45 -8.45
CA LYS A 349 15.17 -26.03 -7.49
C LYS A 349 15.25 -24.50 -7.49
N ARG A 350 14.91 -23.90 -6.35
CA ARG A 350 14.77 -22.45 -6.26
C ARG A 350 16.12 -21.73 -6.35
N SER A 351 16.13 -20.65 -7.12
CA SER A 351 17.22 -19.68 -7.25
C SER A 351 16.56 -18.32 -7.37
N GLY A 352 16.96 -17.31 -6.60
CA GLY A 352 16.36 -15.98 -6.78
C GLY A 352 16.76 -15.40 -8.14
N TYR A 353 15.82 -14.70 -8.77
CA TYR A 353 16.09 -13.93 -9.97
C TYR A 353 17.16 -12.87 -9.68
N GLY A 354 18.10 -12.62 -10.60
CA GLY A 354 19.18 -11.66 -10.38
C GLY A 354 20.16 -11.99 -9.24
N GLY A 355 20.17 -13.23 -8.72
CA GLY A 355 21.09 -13.67 -7.66
C GLY A 355 20.59 -13.41 -6.23
N GLU A 356 19.27 -13.38 -6.05
CA GLU A 356 18.60 -13.05 -4.80
C GLU A 356 18.21 -14.28 -3.96
N ALA A 357 17.68 -14.02 -2.76
CA ALA A 357 17.15 -15.08 -1.91
C ALA A 357 15.84 -15.63 -2.51
N PRO A 358 15.74 -16.95 -2.74
CA PRO A 358 14.56 -17.54 -3.33
C PRO A 358 13.32 -17.39 -2.43
N ARG A 359 12.17 -17.07 -3.04
CA ARG A 359 10.84 -17.07 -2.39
C ARG A 359 10.03 -18.28 -2.82
N ALA A 360 8.98 -18.62 -2.09
CA ALA A 360 8.00 -19.58 -2.58
C ALA A 360 7.13 -18.91 -3.66
N PRO A 361 6.87 -19.57 -4.79
CA PRO A 361 6.00 -19.02 -5.82
C PRO A 361 4.56 -18.92 -5.30
N VAL A 362 3.88 -17.82 -5.61
CA VAL A 362 2.44 -17.63 -5.38
C VAL A 362 1.70 -17.89 -6.68
N VAL A 363 0.70 -18.76 -6.66
CA VAL A 363 -0.11 -19.09 -7.84
C VAL A 363 -1.50 -18.47 -7.69
N ILE A 364 -1.82 -17.50 -8.54
CA ILE A 364 -3.16 -16.92 -8.66
C ILE A 364 -3.83 -17.47 -9.91
N VAL A 365 -4.95 -18.17 -9.71
CA VAL A 365 -5.74 -18.71 -10.81
C VAL A 365 -6.96 -17.82 -11.01
N ASP A 366 -6.93 -17.04 -12.08
CA ASP A 366 -8.12 -16.42 -12.66
C ASP A 366 -8.74 -17.45 -13.63
N PRO A 367 -9.97 -17.94 -13.36
CA PRO A 367 -10.59 -18.97 -14.19
C PRO A 367 -11.07 -18.43 -15.55
N THR A 368 -11.41 -17.15 -15.66
CA THR A 368 -11.87 -16.47 -16.88
C THR A 368 -12.79 -17.33 -17.79
N ILE A 369 -13.86 -17.89 -17.22
CA ILE A 369 -14.76 -18.82 -17.93
C ILE A 369 -16.07 -18.16 -18.40
N GLY A 370 -16.49 -17.05 -17.78
CA GLY A 370 -17.79 -16.47 -18.08
C GLY A 370 -18.19 -15.28 -17.21
N ASP A 371 -19.39 -14.76 -17.43
CA ASP A 371 -19.92 -13.60 -16.70
C ASP A 371 -21.44 -13.62 -16.59
N ALA A 372 -21.95 -12.83 -15.65
CA ALA A 372 -23.38 -12.66 -15.45
C ALA A 372 -24.06 -12.12 -16.72
N GLY A 373 -25.20 -12.72 -17.09
CA GLY A 373 -26.01 -12.33 -18.24
C GLY A 373 -25.52 -12.86 -19.59
N LYS A 374 -24.28 -13.35 -19.70
CA LYS A 374 -23.75 -13.95 -20.94
C LYS A 374 -23.48 -15.45 -20.83
N GLY A 375 -23.27 -15.97 -19.61
CA GLY A 375 -22.94 -17.37 -19.39
C GLY A 375 -21.47 -17.66 -19.68
N LEU A 376 -21.18 -18.90 -20.09
CA LEU A 376 -19.83 -19.31 -20.45
C LEU A 376 -19.34 -18.61 -21.73
N TYR A 377 -18.09 -18.14 -21.69
CA TYR A 377 -17.34 -17.59 -22.83
C TYR A 377 -16.42 -18.63 -23.48
N VAL A 378 -16.15 -19.71 -22.76
CA VAL A 378 -15.34 -20.83 -23.21
C VAL A 378 -16.22 -22.06 -23.44
N PRO A 379 -15.79 -23.01 -24.28
CA PRO A 379 -16.42 -24.32 -24.36
C PRO A 379 -16.50 -25.01 -22.97
N ALA A 380 -17.52 -25.83 -22.75
CA ALA A 380 -17.78 -26.45 -21.44
C ALA A 380 -16.62 -27.35 -21.00
N GLU A 381 -15.97 -28.02 -21.95
CA GLU A 381 -14.77 -28.83 -21.74
C GLU A 381 -13.57 -28.02 -21.23
N VAL A 382 -13.43 -26.75 -21.65
CA VAL A 382 -12.38 -25.85 -21.14
C VAL A 382 -12.70 -25.45 -19.70
N ALA A 383 -13.94 -25.09 -19.41
CA ALA A 383 -14.36 -24.74 -18.06
C ALA A 383 -14.19 -25.93 -17.08
N ALA A 384 -14.54 -27.14 -17.52
CA ALA A 384 -14.32 -28.37 -16.77
C ALA A 384 -12.83 -28.62 -16.51
N ALA A 385 -11.98 -28.50 -17.54
CA ALA A 385 -10.54 -28.66 -17.39
C ALA A 385 -9.93 -27.64 -16.41
N ILE A 386 -10.40 -26.38 -16.41
CA ILE A 386 -9.93 -25.35 -15.47
C ILE A 386 -10.31 -25.72 -14.03
N ALA A 387 -11.54 -26.16 -13.80
CA ALA A 387 -12.01 -26.60 -12.50
C ALA A 387 -11.26 -27.84 -11.99
N GLU A 388 -10.96 -28.79 -12.88
CA GLU A 388 -10.27 -30.04 -12.53
C GLU A 388 -8.77 -29.83 -12.31
N HIS A 389 -8.11 -29.04 -13.15
CA HIS A 389 -6.64 -29.01 -13.21
C HIS A 389 -6.02 -27.72 -12.66
N LEU A 390 -6.65 -26.54 -12.78
CA LEU A 390 -6.06 -25.30 -12.27
C LEU A 390 -6.54 -24.93 -10.88
N VAL A 391 -7.84 -25.08 -10.61
CA VAL A 391 -8.42 -24.72 -9.29
C VAL A 391 -7.70 -25.42 -8.13
N PRO A 392 -7.38 -26.73 -8.17
CA PRO A 392 -6.62 -27.39 -7.11
C PRO A 392 -5.21 -26.82 -6.91
N ARG A 393 -4.62 -26.22 -7.94
CA ARG A 393 -3.27 -25.64 -7.90
C ARG A 393 -3.23 -24.20 -7.42
N ALA A 394 -4.35 -23.50 -7.33
CA ALA A 394 -4.38 -22.11 -6.87
C ALA A 394 -3.96 -21.96 -5.40
N ASP A 395 -3.09 -21.00 -5.12
CA ASP A 395 -2.91 -20.42 -3.77
C ASP A 395 -3.98 -19.36 -3.50
N VAL A 396 -4.38 -18.63 -4.54
CA VAL A 396 -5.52 -17.71 -4.53
C VAL A 396 -6.34 -17.91 -5.81
N LEU A 397 -7.64 -18.10 -5.67
CA LEU A 397 -8.58 -18.08 -6.79
C LEU A 397 -9.05 -16.65 -7.03
N ALA A 398 -9.15 -16.19 -8.28
CA ALA A 398 -9.62 -14.84 -8.60
C ALA A 398 -10.90 -14.83 -9.47
N PRO A 399 -11.98 -15.55 -9.10
CA PRO A 399 -13.20 -15.58 -9.89
C PRO A 399 -13.97 -14.26 -9.78
N ASN A 400 -14.78 -13.93 -10.78
CA ASN A 400 -15.91 -13.03 -10.55
C ASN A 400 -17.06 -13.75 -9.83
N ALA A 401 -18.04 -12.99 -9.31
CA ALA A 401 -19.17 -13.57 -8.56
C ALA A 401 -19.97 -14.62 -9.34
N TRP A 402 -20.07 -14.52 -10.67
CA TRP A 402 -20.76 -15.51 -11.49
C TRP A 402 -19.93 -16.79 -11.64
N GLU A 403 -18.63 -16.66 -11.90
CA GLU A 403 -17.71 -17.80 -11.98
C GLU A 403 -17.62 -18.54 -10.65
N LEU A 404 -17.64 -17.82 -9.53
CA LEU A 404 -17.72 -18.41 -8.20
C LEU A 404 -18.99 -19.25 -8.03
N ALA A 405 -20.15 -18.75 -8.48
CA ALA A 405 -21.39 -19.52 -8.43
C ALA A 405 -21.30 -20.78 -9.28
N HIS A 406 -20.70 -20.68 -10.47
CA HIS A 406 -20.49 -21.83 -11.35
C HIS A 406 -19.57 -22.89 -10.72
N LEU A 407 -18.44 -22.47 -10.13
CA LEU A 407 -17.46 -23.37 -9.52
C LEU A 407 -17.94 -23.98 -8.20
N SER A 408 -18.67 -23.22 -7.39
CA SER A 408 -19.12 -23.67 -6.06
C SER A 408 -20.48 -24.38 -6.08
N GLY A 409 -21.28 -24.18 -7.14
CA GLY A 409 -22.68 -24.60 -7.19
C GLY A 409 -23.60 -23.83 -6.24
N LEU A 410 -23.13 -22.74 -5.64
CA LEU A 410 -23.86 -21.94 -4.64
C LEU A 410 -24.25 -20.56 -5.20
N PRO A 411 -25.32 -19.93 -4.68
CA PRO A 411 -25.69 -18.58 -5.08
C PRO A 411 -24.63 -17.54 -4.67
N THR A 412 -24.57 -16.44 -5.40
CA THR A 412 -23.64 -15.30 -5.14
C THR A 412 -24.36 -13.95 -5.26
N ARG A 413 -25.59 -13.85 -4.75
CA ARG A 413 -26.45 -12.67 -4.91
C ARG A 413 -26.11 -11.55 -3.93
N THR A 414 -25.66 -11.92 -2.73
CA THR A 414 -25.27 -11.00 -1.66
C THR A 414 -23.80 -11.19 -1.28
N PRO A 415 -23.17 -10.20 -0.62
CA PRO A 415 -21.83 -10.37 -0.02
C PRO A 415 -21.72 -11.59 0.89
N GLN A 416 -22.80 -11.92 1.62
CA GLN A 416 -22.84 -13.08 2.50
C GLN A 416 -22.88 -14.39 1.70
N ASP A 417 -23.68 -14.45 0.63
CA ASP A 417 -23.73 -15.62 -0.26
C ASP A 417 -22.36 -15.88 -0.89
N VAL A 418 -21.70 -14.80 -1.34
CA VAL A 418 -20.33 -14.85 -1.89
C VAL A 418 -19.34 -15.41 -0.87
N LEU A 419 -19.43 -15.00 0.40
CA LEU A 419 -18.56 -15.52 1.45
C LEU A 419 -18.75 -17.03 1.65
N VAL A 420 -20.00 -17.51 1.71
CA VAL A 420 -20.29 -18.94 1.86
C VAL A 420 -19.81 -19.72 0.63
N ALA A 421 -20.04 -19.20 -0.57
CA ALA A 421 -19.60 -19.80 -1.82
C ALA A 421 -18.07 -19.88 -1.91
N ALA A 422 -17.35 -18.83 -1.51
CA ALA A 422 -15.89 -18.80 -1.47
C ALA A 422 -15.34 -19.81 -0.46
N GLN A 423 -15.94 -19.90 0.74
CA GLN A 423 -15.55 -20.87 1.76
C GLN A 423 -15.74 -22.33 1.30
N ARG A 424 -16.76 -22.60 0.48
CA ARG A 424 -17.01 -23.93 -0.10
C ARG A 424 -15.86 -24.44 -0.97
N LEU A 425 -15.11 -23.54 -1.61
CA LEU A 425 -13.94 -23.91 -2.43
C LEU A 425 -12.73 -24.34 -1.59
N GLY A 426 -12.72 -24.07 -0.28
CA GLY A 426 -11.64 -24.48 0.62
C GLY A 426 -10.29 -23.81 0.35
N LYS A 427 -10.27 -22.72 -0.41
CA LYS A 427 -9.06 -21.98 -0.81
C LYS A 427 -9.26 -20.48 -0.63
N PRO A 428 -8.18 -19.70 -0.44
CA PRO A 428 -8.26 -18.25 -0.53
C PRO A 428 -8.87 -17.81 -1.88
N ALA A 429 -9.81 -16.88 -1.84
CA ALA A 429 -10.51 -16.40 -3.02
C ALA A 429 -10.64 -14.87 -3.02
N LEU A 430 -10.24 -14.25 -4.12
CA LEU A 430 -10.39 -12.83 -4.45
C LEU A 430 -11.57 -12.67 -5.41
N VAL A 431 -12.78 -12.60 -4.85
CA VAL A 431 -14.03 -12.64 -5.61
C VAL A 431 -14.39 -11.24 -6.08
N SER A 432 -14.34 -11.01 -7.39
CA SER A 432 -14.65 -9.71 -8.01
C SER A 432 -16.12 -9.55 -8.38
N SER A 433 -16.52 -8.33 -8.79
CA SER A 433 -17.87 -8.00 -9.25
C SER A 433 -18.98 -8.21 -8.20
N VAL A 434 -18.67 -8.06 -6.91
CA VAL A 434 -19.65 -8.21 -5.82
C VAL A 434 -20.43 -6.91 -5.65
N GLY A 435 -21.75 -6.95 -5.83
CA GLY A 435 -22.62 -5.78 -5.66
C GLY A 435 -23.04 -5.55 -4.20
N ARG A 436 -23.13 -4.28 -3.79
CA ARG A 436 -23.74 -3.88 -2.52
C ARG A 436 -24.38 -2.50 -2.64
N GLY A 437 -25.70 -2.46 -2.79
CA GLY A 437 -26.42 -1.20 -3.01
C GLY A 437 -25.92 -0.48 -4.27
N LYS A 438 -25.42 0.75 -4.10
CA LYS A 438 -24.84 1.57 -5.18
C LYS A 438 -23.33 1.34 -5.40
N GLU A 439 -22.73 0.44 -4.63
CA GLU A 439 -21.31 0.11 -4.71
C GLU A 439 -21.07 -1.21 -5.45
N ILE A 440 -19.85 -1.35 -5.95
CA ILE A 440 -19.28 -2.61 -6.41
C ILE A 440 -17.95 -2.83 -5.69
N GLY A 441 -17.61 -4.07 -5.43
CA GLY A 441 -16.40 -4.40 -4.70
C GLY A 441 -15.87 -5.78 -4.97
N VAL A 442 -14.85 -6.11 -4.19
CA VAL A 442 -14.15 -7.38 -4.20
C VAL A 442 -14.12 -7.93 -2.78
N ILE A 443 -14.42 -9.21 -2.63
CA ILE A 443 -14.28 -9.92 -1.37
C ILE A 443 -13.01 -10.76 -1.43
N TYR A 444 -12.09 -10.55 -0.50
CA TYR A 444 -11.02 -11.49 -0.23
C TYR A 444 -11.42 -12.35 0.96
N ALA A 445 -11.59 -13.66 0.73
CA ALA A 445 -11.94 -14.63 1.76
C ALA A 445 -10.84 -15.69 1.86
N GLN A 446 -10.38 -15.95 3.09
CA GLN A 446 -9.48 -17.04 3.42
C GLN A 446 -9.89 -17.68 4.76
N PRO A 447 -9.35 -18.85 5.14
CA PRO A 447 -9.67 -19.46 6.43
C PRO A 447 -9.42 -18.49 7.60
N GLY A 448 -10.47 -18.17 8.36
CA GLY A 448 -10.42 -17.31 9.54
C GLY A 448 -10.39 -15.80 9.30
N GLU A 449 -10.43 -15.34 8.05
CA GLU A 449 -10.41 -13.91 7.73
C GLU A 449 -11.14 -13.62 6.41
N ALA A 450 -12.07 -12.66 6.43
CA ALA A 450 -12.71 -12.17 5.21
C ALA A 450 -12.88 -10.65 5.22
N TRP A 451 -12.58 -10.03 4.08
CA TRP A 451 -12.67 -8.58 3.89
C TRP A 451 -13.36 -8.24 2.58
N MET A 452 -14.10 -7.13 2.59
CA MET A 452 -14.65 -6.50 1.40
C MET A 452 -13.98 -5.15 1.20
N ALA A 453 -13.50 -4.89 -0.02
CA ALA A 453 -13.15 -3.57 -0.48
C ALA A 453 -14.19 -3.12 -1.52
N ALA A 454 -14.80 -1.97 -1.31
CA ALA A 454 -15.87 -1.46 -2.16
C ALA A 454 -15.63 0.00 -2.59
N HIS A 455 -16.16 0.35 -3.75
CA HIS A 455 -16.18 1.72 -4.28
C HIS A 455 -17.51 2.00 -5.00
N PRO A 456 -17.86 3.28 -5.21
CA PRO A 456 -19.04 3.63 -6.01
C PRO A 456 -19.01 2.97 -7.38
N ARG A 457 -20.11 2.35 -7.79
CA ARG A 457 -20.24 1.73 -9.11
C ARG A 457 -20.34 2.82 -10.18
N LEU A 458 -19.43 2.81 -11.14
CA LEU A 458 -19.50 3.65 -12.33
C LEU A 458 -20.45 3.04 -13.38
N PRO A 459 -21.03 3.84 -14.30
CA PRO A 459 -22.01 3.36 -15.28
C PRO A 459 -21.46 2.27 -16.21
N SER A 460 -20.18 2.35 -16.53
CA SER A 460 -19.47 1.37 -17.34
C SER A 460 -18.01 1.25 -16.88
N ALA A 461 -17.41 0.11 -17.19
CA ALA A 461 -15.98 -0.12 -17.02
C ALA A 461 -15.43 -0.76 -18.31
N PRO A 462 -14.23 -0.35 -18.78
CA PRO A 462 -13.55 -1.06 -19.85
C PRO A 462 -13.28 -2.53 -19.47
N LYS A 463 -12.94 -3.35 -20.47
CA LYS A 463 -12.55 -4.74 -20.26
C LYS A 463 -11.16 -4.82 -19.61
N GLY A 464 -10.89 -5.93 -18.92
CA GLY A 464 -9.59 -6.19 -18.28
C GLY A 464 -9.49 -5.81 -16.80
N THR A 465 -10.60 -5.46 -16.14
CA THR A 465 -10.58 -5.11 -14.70
C THR A 465 -10.20 -6.30 -13.80
N GLY A 466 -10.61 -7.52 -14.13
CA GLY A 466 -10.21 -8.75 -13.44
C GLY A 466 -8.71 -9.05 -13.61
N ASP A 467 -8.21 -8.91 -14.85
CA ASP A 467 -6.79 -9.05 -15.17
C ASP A 467 -5.92 -8.06 -14.41
N LEU A 468 -6.34 -6.79 -14.35
CA LEU A 468 -5.66 -5.76 -13.57
C LEU A 468 -5.73 -6.08 -12.07
N LEU A 469 -6.89 -6.52 -11.56
CA LEU A 469 -7.08 -6.86 -10.15
C LEU A 469 -6.13 -7.98 -9.71
N SER A 470 -6.07 -9.09 -10.47
CA SER A 470 -5.22 -10.24 -10.15
C SER A 470 -3.73 -9.87 -10.16
N ALA A 471 -3.29 -9.06 -11.14
CA ALA A 471 -1.93 -8.55 -11.20
C ALA A 471 -1.57 -7.62 -10.03
N LEU A 472 -2.42 -6.65 -9.71
CA LEU A 472 -2.17 -5.71 -8.60
C LEU A 472 -2.19 -6.43 -7.23
N PHE A 473 -3.08 -7.39 -7.05
CA PHE A 473 -3.13 -8.20 -5.84
C PHE A 473 -1.89 -9.08 -5.72
N GLY A 474 -1.49 -9.78 -6.78
CA GLY A 474 -0.27 -10.59 -6.81
C GLY A 474 0.98 -9.76 -6.46
N ALA A 475 1.11 -8.57 -7.05
CA ALA A 475 2.20 -7.65 -6.72
C ALA A 475 2.20 -7.23 -5.25
N ALA A 476 1.02 -6.92 -4.69
CA ALA A 476 0.89 -6.56 -3.29
C ALA A 476 1.27 -7.70 -2.33
N ILE A 477 0.97 -8.95 -2.69
CA ILE A 477 1.40 -10.13 -1.92
C ILE A 477 2.93 -10.30 -1.99
N LEU A 478 3.55 -10.09 -3.16
CA LEU A 478 5.01 -10.15 -3.28
C LEU A 478 5.73 -9.03 -2.50
N ASP A 479 5.08 -7.87 -2.33
CA ASP A 479 5.52 -6.79 -1.45
C ASP A 479 5.37 -7.13 0.06
N GLY A 480 4.80 -8.30 0.39
CA GLY A 480 4.63 -8.77 1.77
C GLY A 480 3.45 -8.15 2.50
N LEU A 481 2.49 -7.56 1.79
CA LEU A 481 1.28 -7.03 2.40
C LEU A 481 0.35 -8.16 2.88
N SER A 482 -0.37 -7.94 3.99
CA SER A 482 -1.43 -8.86 4.41
C SER A 482 -2.58 -8.85 3.40
N GLY A 483 -3.43 -9.89 3.43
CA GLY A 483 -4.56 -10.01 2.50
C GLY A 483 -5.48 -8.79 2.45
N SER A 484 -5.77 -8.18 3.61
CA SER A 484 -6.61 -6.97 3.70
C SER A 484 -5.96 -5.71 3.10
N TYR A 485 -4.65 -5.50 3.33
CA TYR A 485 -3.91 -4.39 2.71
C TYR A 485 -3.69 -4.62 1.20
N ALA A 486 -3.41 -5.86 0.80
CA ALA A 486 -3.31 -6.24 -0.60
C ALA A 486 -4.63 -6.02 -1.35
N LEU A 487 -5.76 -6.43 -0.74
CA LEU A 487 -7.11 -6.17 -1.25
C LEU A 487 -7.35 -4.67 -1.42
N GLY A 488 -7.13 -3.87 -0.38
CA GLY A 488 -7.37 -2.41 -0.44
C GLY A 488 -6.55 -1.72 -1.53
N ARG A 489 -5.25 -2.08 -1.64
CA ARG A 489 -4.36 -1.52 -2.67
C ARG A 489 -4.76 -1.93 -4.07
N ALA A 490 -5.08 -3.21 -4.28
CA ALA A 490 -5.47 -3.73 -5.59
C ALA A 490 -6.79 -3.12 -6.07
N VAL A 491 -7.82 -3.11 -5.21
CA VAL A 491 -9.13 -2.55 -5.55
C VAL A 491 -9.06 -1.04 -5.75
N GLY A 492 -8.28 -0.32 -4.93
CA GLY A 492 -8.04 1.11 -5.15
C GLY A 492 -7.38 1.41 -6.49
N GLY A 493 -6.38 0.61 -6.88
CA GLY A 493 -5.73 0.76 -8.18
C GLY A 493 -6.66 0.49 -9.36
N VAL A 494 -7.53 -0.52 -9.26
CA VAL A 494 -8.56 -0.79 -10.27
C VAL A 494 -9.56 0.36 -10.33
N ALA A 495 -10.10 0.78 -9.18
CA ALA A 495 -11.11 1.84 -9.10
C ALA A 495 -10.60 3.17 -9.70
N GLU A 496 -9.38 3.58 -9.36
CA GLU A 496 -8.77 4.79 -9.93
C GLU A 496 -8.53 4.65 -11.44
N THR A 497 -8.11 3.47 -11.91
CA THR A 497 -7.88 3.23 -13.35
C THR A 497 -9.19 3.27 -14.13
N VAL A 498 -10.27 2.70 -13.61
CA VAL A 498 -11.61 2.77 -14.22
C VAL A 498 -12.14 4.21 -14.20
N ALA A 499 -11.96 4.94 -13.10
CA ALA A 499 -12.35 6.35 -13.01
C ALA A 499 -11.59 7.21 -14.02
N ALA A 500 -10.28 6.97 -14.19
CA ALA A 500 -9.47 7.66 -15.19
C ALA A 500 -9.94 7.33 -16.62
N ALA A 501 -10.26 6.06 -16.90
CA ALA A 501 -10.81 5.66 -18.19
C ALA A 501 -12.14 6.39 -18.49
N HIS A 502 -13.04 6.46 -17.50
CA HIS A 502 -14.31 7.15 -17.63
C HIS A 502 -14.13 8.65 -17.85
N ALA A 503 -13.27 9.31 -17.09
CA ALA A 503 -12.98 10.73 -17.22
C ALA A 503 -12.37 11.08 -18.59
N ALA A 504 -11.61 10.17 -19.18
CA ALA A 504 -11.00 10.32 -20.50
C ALA A 504 -11.90 9.80 -21.65
N SER A 505 -13.10 9.28 -21.37
CA SER A 505 -13.94 8.55 -22.33
C SER A 505 -13.15 7.46 -23.09
N ALA A 506 -12.20 6.81 -22.40
CA ALA A 506 -11.33 5.81 -22.99
C ALA A 506 -12.05 4.48 -23.16
N ALA A 507 -11.87 3.85 -24.33
CA ALA A 507 -12.39 2.53 -24.64
C ALA A 507 -11.69 1.40 -23.87
N GLU A 508 -10.45 1.63 -23.45
CA GLU A 508 -9.55 0.65 -22.84
C GLU A 508 -9.05 1.17 -21.48
N LEU A 509 -8.57 0.28 -20.60
CA LEU A 509 -7.98 0.68 -19.32
C LEU A 509 -6.65 1.41 -19.56
N PRO A 510 -6.47 2.67 -19.10
CA PRO A 510 -5.25 3.44 -19.32
C PRO A 510 -4.12 3.02 -18.34
N ILE A 511 -3.80 1.72 -18.28
CA ILE A 511 -2.89 1.13 -17.27
C ILE A 511 -1.54 1.83 -17.25
N VAL A 512 -0.92 2.06 -18.42
CA VAL A 512 0.39 2.71 -18.54
C VAL A 512 0.34 4.17 -18.13
N ALA A 513 -0.70 4.91 -18.53
CA ALA A 513 -0.86 6.32 -18.12
C ALA A 513 -1.08 6.44 -16.60
N MET A 514 -1.66 5.41 -15.99
CA MET A 514 -1.87 5.32 -14.54
C MET A 514 -0.64 4.86 -13.75
N ALA A 515 0.53 4.67 -14.38
CA ALA A 515 1.71 4.10 -13.74
C ALA A 515 2.14 4.77 -12.43
N GLN A 516 2.14 6.10 -12.38
CA GLN A 516 2.48 6.83 -11.15
C GLN A 516 1.45 6.62 -10.05
N ARG A 517 0.17 6.54 -10.41
CA ARG A 517 -0.94 6.33 -9.48
C ARG A 517 -0.94 4.92 -8.93
N LEU A 518 -0.77 3.91 -9.79
CA LEU A 518 -0.66 2.50 -9.40
C LEU A 518 0.53 2.22 -8.46
N LYS A 519 1.62 3.00 -8.55
CA LYS A 519 2.74 2.96 -7.60
C LYS A 519 2.43 3.63 -6.27
N ALA A 520 1.65 4.70 -6.29
CA ALA A 520 1.42 5.58 -5.14
C ALA A 520 0.13 5.28 -4.38
N THR A 521 -0.67 4.28 -4.82
CA THR A 521 -2.04 4.09 -4.36
C THR A 521 -2.14 3.92 -2.86
N SER A 522 -2.80 4.90 -2.24
CA SER A 522 -3.36 4.84 -0.89
C SER A 522 -4.86 4.58 -1.09
N PRO A 523 -5.47 3.59 -0.43
CA PRO A 523 -6.80 3.10 -0.79
C PRO A 523 -7.87 4.19 -0.67
N SER A 524 -8.45 4.60 -1.79
CA SER A 524 -9.70 5.39 -1.90
C SER A 524 -10.94 4.49 -1.88
N VAL A 525 -10.85 3.35 -1.19
CA VAL A 525 -11.86 2.30 -1.15
C VAL A 525 -12.28 2.01 0.28
N ARG A 526 -13.56 1.69 0.46
CA ARG A 526 -14.13 1.32 1.76
C ARG A 526 -13.70 -0.11 2.07
N LEU A 527 -12.91 -0.30 3.13
CA LEU A 527 -12.53 -1.61 3.64
C LEU A 527 -13.41 -2.01 4.83
N GLU A 528 -13.99 -3.20 4.78
CA GLU A 528 -14.85 -3.75 5.82
C GLU A 528 -14.50 -5.20 6.07
N ARG A 529 -14.41 -5.58 7.35
CA ARG A 529 -14.22 -6.98 7.74
C ARG A 529 -15.58 -7.68 7.77
N LEU A 530 -15.67 -8.85 7.13
CA LEU A 530 -16.88 -9.67 7.08
C LEU A 530 -16.83 -10.86 8.06
N ALA A 531 -15.64 -11.40 8.34
CA ALA A 531 -15.40 -12.48 9.30
C ALA A 531 -14.00 -12.37 9.93
#